data_AF-A0AAW0E531-F1
#
_entry.id   AF-A0AAW0E531-F1
#
_cell.length_a   1.000
_cell.length_b   1.000
_cell.length_c   1.000
_cell.angle_alpha   90.00
_cell.angle_beta   90.00
_cell.angle_gamma   90.00
#
_symmetry.space_group_name_H-M   'P 1'
#
loop_
_entity.id
_entity.type
_entity.pdbx_description
1 polymer ?
#
loop_
_entity_poly.entity_id
_entity_poly.type
_entity_poly.pdbx_seq_one_letter_code
_entity_poly.pdbx_strand_id
1 'polypeptide(L)'
;MVARVAWKRSSGEYSDEGDIAAATGDQMDRAQMEKTNDRYGSGGNRQQKISLAQHRKEKAEAQIEKTRRRAEKKKAASDAIDRVIAILTITEVEYSANLPLRAPGYLSVPLIDAQEDLDPKKTLVPKKGARGNRENRVKLWREAVECRRYLEAGLPRDFRIERGVNPETPEMPDEDQEPRTDYSSRSGRHRVGGQWI
;
A
#
# COMPACT_ATOMS: atom_id res chain seq x y z
N MET A 1 -42.19 -12.63 37.47
CA MET A 1 -42.07 -13.72 38.46
C MET A 1 -41.08 -14.83 38.10
N VAL A 2 -40.37 -14.77 36.96
CA VAL A 2 -39.46 -15.87 36.51
C VAL A 2 -38.06 -15.81 37.15
N ALA A 3 -37.54 -14.62 37.47
CA ALA A 3 -36.20 -14.45 38.04
C ALA A 3 -36.02 -15.04 39.46
N ARG A 4 -37.07 -14.98 40.29
CA ARG A 4 -37.05 -15.52 41.67
C ARG A 4 -37.02 -17.05 41.70
N VAL A 5 -37.54 -17.71 40.66
CA VAL A 5 -37.57 -19.18 40.55
C VAL A 5 -36.23 -19.70 40.02
N ALA A 6 -35.60 -18.99 39.07
CA ALA A 6 -34.27 -19.32 38.57
C ALA A 6 -33.20 -19.22 39.68
N TRP A 7 -33.29 -18.19 40.53
CA TRP A 7 -32.29 -17.99 41.59
C TRP A 7 -32.41 -19.02 42.73
N LYS A 8 -33.64 -19.45 43.07
CA LYS A 8 -33.87 -20.51 44.06
C LYS A 8 -33.39 -21.90 43.60
N ARG A 9 -33.38 -22.19 42.29
CA ARG A 9 -32.81 -23.45 41.77
C ARG A 9 -31.30 -23.50 41.93
N SER A 10 -30.61 -22.40 41.63
CA SER A 10 -29.15 -22.34 41.70
C SER A 10 -28.60 -22.33 43.14
N SER A 11 -29.34 -21.89 44.16
CA SER A 11 -28.84 -21.89 45.53
C SER A 11 -28.98 -23.24 46.25
N GLY A 12 -29.91 -24.10 45.82
CA GLY A 12 -30.12 -25.43 46.40
C GLY A 12 -28.99 -26.40 46.07
N GLU A 13 -28.43 -26.31 44.86
CA GLU A 13 -27.33 -27.14 44.37
C GLU A 13 -26.02 -26.99 45.17
N TYR A 14 -25.83 -25.84 45.84
CA TYR A 14 -24.65 -25.51 46.67
C TYR A 14 -24.89 -25.64 48.17
N SER A 15 -26.04 -26.17 48.59
CA SER A 15 -26.29 -26.50 50.00
C SER A 15 -25.43 -27.71 50.38
N ASP A 16 -25.13 -27.89 51.68
CA ASP A 16 -24.36 -29.06 52.16
C ASP A 16 -25.05 -30.42 51.86
N GLU A 17 -26.33 -30.39 51.47
CA GLU A 17 -27.15 -31.53 51.02
C GLU A 17 -27.53 -31.46 49.53
N GLY A 18 -26.93 -30.55 48.76
CA GLY A 18 -27.24 -30.33 47.34
C GLY A 18 -26.64 -31.38 46.41
N ASP A 19 -27.19 -31.50 45.19
CA ASP A 19 -26.76 -32.48 44.18
C ASP A 19 -25.26 -32.39 43.83
N ILE A 20 -24.62 -31.22 44.04
CA ILE A 20 -23.16 -31.05 43.85
C ILE A 20 -22.38 -31.61 45.04
N ALA A 21 -22.88 -31.49 46.27
CA ALA A 21 -22.27 -32.07 47.46
C ALA A 21 -22.39 -33.61 47.48
N ALA A 22 -23.44 -34.15 46.86
CA ALA A 22 -23.66 -35.59 46.68
C ALA A 22 -22.95 -36.17 45.44
N ALA A 23 -22.39 -35.34 44.55
CA ALA A 23 -21.68 -35.81 43.38
C ALA A 23 -20.35 -36.46 43.77
N THR A 24 -20.10 -37.68 43.30
CA THR A 24 -18.81 -38.34 43.52
C THR A 24 -17.71 -37.65 42.72
N GLY A 25 -16.46 -37.76 43.18
CA GLY A 25 -15.29 -37.21 42.47
C GLY A 25 -15.26 -37.63 40.99
N ASP A 26 -15.60 -38.89 40.70
CA ASP A 26 -15.69 -39.43 39.34
C ASP A 26 -16.76 -38.76 38.46
N GLN A 27 -17.84 -38.23 39.05
CA GLN A 27 -18.89 -37.51 38.33
C GLN A 27 -18.46 -36.07 38.05
N MET A 28 -17.79 -35.43 39.01
CA MET A 28 -17.18 -34.12 38.83
C MET A 28 -16.08 -34.16 37.76
N ASP A 29 -15.22 -35.16 37.82
CA ASP A 29 -14.13 -35.36 36.86
C ASP A 29 -14.66 -35.68 35.46
N ARG A 30 -15.73 -36.48 35.34
CA ARG A 30 -16.39 -36.72 34.05
C ARG A 30 -17.00 -35.46 33.46
N ALA A 31 -17.74 -34.68 34.26
CA ALA A 31 -18.33 -33.42 33.80
C ALA A 31 -17.26 -32.39 33.39
N GLN A 32 -16.14 -32.36 34.11
CA GLN A 32 -15.00 -31.51 33.76
C GLN A 32 -14.32 -31.98 32.47
N MET A 33 -14.08 -33.29 32.33
CA MET A 33 -13.50 -33.90 31.13
C MET A 33 -14.38 -33.68 29.90
N GLU A 34 -15.70 -33.81 30.02
CA GLU A 34 -16.67 -33.57 28.95
C GLU A 34 -16.71 -32.10 28.53
N LYS A 35 -16.72 -31.17 29.50
CA LYS A 35 -16.64 -29.73 29.24
C LYS A 35 -15.32 -29.34 28.59
N THR A 36 -14.21 -29.98 28.95
CA THR A 36 -12.93 -29.78 28.27
C THR A 36 -12.90 -30.46 26.90
N ASN A 37 -13.53 -31.62 26.72
CA ASN A 37 -13.66 -32.26 25.41
C ASN A 37 -14.54 -31.46 24.46
N ASP A 38 -15.57 -30.76 24.91
CA ASP A 38 -16.32 -29.84 24.04
C ASP A 38 -15.51 -28.57 23.70
N ARG A 39 -14.61 -28.16 24.60
CA ARG A 39 -13.74 -26.99 24.41
C ARG A 39 -12.49 -27.30 23.58
N TYR A 40 -12.01 -28.54 23.61
CA TYR A 40 -10.78 -29.04 22.96
C TYR A 40 -11.04 -30.11 21.90
N GLY A 41 -12.31 -30.47 21.68
CA GLY A 41 -12.83 -31.47 20.73
C GLY A 41 -12.64 -31.06 19.29
N SER A 42 -11.46 -31.41 18.81
CA SER A 42 -11.09 -31.86 17.46
C SER A 42 -12.12 -31.67 16.32
N GLY A 43 -11.76 -30.83 15.34
CA GLY A 43 -12.23 -30.95 13.96
C GLY A 43 -12.63 -29.66 13.28
N GLY A 44 -13.62 -28.95 13.84
CA GLY A 44 -14.28 -27.81 13.17
C GLY A 44 -13.36 -26.63 12.85
N ASN A 45 -12.28 -26.47 13.63
CA ASN A 45 -11.34 -25.36 13.48
C ASN A 45 -10.12 -25.69 12.60
N ARG A 46 -9.90 -26.97 12.25
CA ARG A 46 -8.74 -27.37 11.43
C ARG A 46 -8.91 -26.92 9.98
N GLN A 47 -10.10 -27.15 9.41
CA GLN A 47 -10.39 -26.76 8.04
C GLN A 47 -10.37 -25.24 7.86
N GLN A 48 -10.88 -24.49 8.84
CA GLN A 48 -10.82 -23.02 8.86
C GLN A 48 -9.38 -22.50 8.97
N LYS A 49 -8.53 -23.15 9.77
CA LYS A 49 -7.10 -22.79 9.85
C LYS A 49 -6.37 -23.09 8.53
N ILE A 50 -6.66 -24.22 7.89
CA ILE A 50 -6.09 -24.59 6.60
C ILE A 50 -6.54 -23.59 5.51
N SER A 51 -7.84 -23.28 5.43
CA SER A 51 -8.36 -22.34 4.43
C SER A 51 -7.79 -20.93 4.64
N LEU A 52 -7.66 -20.47 5.88
CA LEU A 52 -7.03 -19.19 6.19
C LEU A 52 -5.54 -19.17 5.80
N ALA A 53 -4.82 -20.26 6.04
CA ALA A 53 -3.41 -20.39 5.64
C ALA A 53 -3.25 -20.39 4.11
N GLN A 54 -4.11 -21.10 3.39
CA GLN A 54 -4.14 -21.11 1.92
C GLN A 54 -4.42 -19.71 1.37
N HIS A 55 -5.46 -19.03 1.87
CA HIS A 55 -5.79 -17.67 1.44
C HIS A 55 -4.67 -16.66 1.74
N ARG A 56 -3.97 -16.79 2.88
CA ARG A 56 -2.78 -15.98 3.17
C ARG A 56 -1.65 -16.21 2.17
N LYS A 57 -1.42 -17.47 1.79
CA LYS A 57 -0.42 -17.86 0.78
C LYS A 57 -0.78 -17.28 -0.58
N GLU A 58 -2.03 -17.45 -1.03
CA GLU A 58 -2.53 -16.90 -2.30
C GLU A 58 -2.40 -15.37 -2.36
N LYS A 59 -2.74 -14.67 -1.26
CA LYS A 59 -2.55 -13.21 -1.17
C LYS A 59 -1.09 -12.80 -1.27
N ALA A 60 -0.19 -13.52 -0.61
CA ALA A 60 1.24 -13.25 -0.68
C ALA A 60 1.76 -13.47 -2.12
N GLU A 61 1.39 -14.59 -2.76
CA GLU A 61 1.76 -14.89 -4.14
C GLU A 61 1.22 -13.86 -5.13
N ALA A 62 -0.04 -13.44 -4.99
CA ALA A 62 -0.63 -12.41 -5.83
C ALA A 62 0.08 -11.05 -5.69
N GLN A 63 0.51 -10.71 -4.46
CA GLN A 63 1.27 -9.49 -4.22
C GLN A 63 2.68 -9.59 -4.83
N ILE A 64 3.36 -10.73 -4.69
CA ILE A 64 4.65 -10.99 -5.33
C ILE A 64 4.52 -10.84 -6.85
N GLU A 65 3.53 -11.47 -7.48
CA GLU A 65 3.31 -11.37 -8.93
C GLU A 65 3.01 -9.92 -9.36
N LYS A 66 2.20 -9.18 -8.59
CA LYS A 66 1.92 -7.77 -8.85
C LYS A 66 3.19 -6.92 -8.78
N THR A 67 4.06 -7.17 -7.81
CA THR A 67 5.36 -6.47 -7.69
C THR A 67 6.29 -6.83 -8.84
N ARG A 68 6.36 -8.11 -9.25
CA ARG A 68 7.14 -8.56 -10.41
C ARG A 68 6.71 -7.86 -11.69
N ARG A 69 5.41 -7.83 -11.99
CA ARG A 69 4.87 -7.12 -13.17
C ARG A 69 5.17 -5.63 -13.16
N ARG A 70 5.12 -4.99 -11.98
CA ARG A 70 5.49 -3.58 -11.82
C ARG A 70 6.98 -3.37 -12.09
N ALA A 71 7.84 -4.26 -11.59
CA ALA A 71 9.28 -4.23 -11.82
C ALA A 71 9.61 -4.44 -13.31
N GLU A 72 8.97 -5.41 -13.98
CA GLU A 72 9.13 -5.64 -15.42
C GLU A 72 8.71 -4.41 -16.24
N LYS A 73 7.57 -3.78 -15.92
CA LYS A 73 7.14 -2.54 -16.60
C LYS A 73 8.11 -1.39 -16.38
N LYS A 74 8.64 -1.23 -15.16
CA LYS A 74 9.66 -0.22 -14.85
C LYS A 74 10.95 -0.49 -15.62
N LYS A 75 11.40 -1.75 -15.65
CA LYS A 75 12.58 -2.16 -16.41
C LYS A 75 12.40 -1.90 -17.90
N ALA A 76 11.26 -2.28 -18.49
CA ALA A 76 10.97 -2.02 -19.89
C ALA A 76 10.93 -0.52 -20.22
N ALA A 77 10.43 0.32 -19.31
CA ALA A 77 10.46 1.77 -19.47
C ALA A 77 11.91 2.31 -19.40
N SER A 78 12.73 1.81 -18.48
CA SER A 78 14.16 2.14 -18.40
C SER A 78 14.91 1.73 -19.67
N ASP A 79 14.75 0.47 -20.10
CA ASP A 79 15.38 -0.05 -21.31
C ASP A 79 14.96 0.74 -22.57
N ALA A 80 13.74 1.29 -22.60
CA ALA A 80 13.28 2.16 -23.67
C ALA A 80 13.97 3.53 -23.65
N ILE A 81 14.19 4.09 -22.46
CA ILE A 81 14.91 5.35 -22.25
C ILE A 81 16.39 5.19 -22.67
N ASP A 82 17.05 4.09 -22.28
CA ASP A 82 18.46 3.83 -22.58
C ASP A 82 18.75 3.71 -24.09
N ARG A 83 17.73 3.38 -24.89
CA ARG A 83 17.85 3.32 -26.37
C ARG A 83 17.73 4.68 -27.04
N VAL A 84 17.26 5.70 -26.33
CA VAL A 84 17.02 7.03 -26.90
C VAL A 84 18.31 7.84 -26.85
N ILE A 85 18.78 8.26 -28.03
CA ILE A 85 19.91 9.19 -28.15
C ILE A 85 19.41 10.58 -27.74
N ALA A 86 20.04 11.19 -26.74
CA ALA A 86 19.66 12.51 -26.25
C ALA A 86 19.80 13.57 -27.36
N ILE A 87 18.74 14.34 -27.60
CA ILE A 87 18.78 15.51 -28.49
C ILE A 87 19.26 16.71 -27.68
N LEU A 88 20.42 17.26 -28.06
CA LEU A 88 21.09 18.31 -27.28
C LEU A 88 21.04 19.68 -27.95
N THR A 89 20.68 19.75 -29.23
CA THR A 89 20.69 21.00 -30.00
C THR A 89 19.31 21.39 -30.54
N ILE A 90 19.07 22.69 -30.65
CA ILE A 90 17.83 23.24 -31.23
C ILE A 90 17.67 22.79 -32.68
N THR A 91 18.77 22.74 -33.44
CA THR A 91 18.79 22.32 -34.84
C THR A 91 18.31 20.88 -35.02
N GLU A 92 18.71 19.96 -34.14
CA GLU A 92 18.23 18.58 -34.15
C GLU A 92 16.74 18.50 -33.80
N VAL A 93 16.28 19.28 -32.81
CA VAL A 93 14.85 19.35 -32.46
C VAL A 93 14.03 19.81 -33.67
N GLU A 94 14.45 20.88 -34.35
CA GLU A 94 13.76 21.43 -35.53
C GLU A 94 13.78 20.44 -36.70
N TYR A 95 14.94 19.80 -36.96
CA TYR A 95 15.06 18.77 -37.98
C TYR A 95 14.08 17.61 -37.72
N SER A 96 14.12 17.04 -36.52
CA SER A 96 13.27 15.91 -36.13
C SER A 96 11.79 16.27 -36.03
N ALA A 97 11.45 17.53 -35.73
CA ALA A 97 10.08 18.02 -35.69
C ALA A 97 9.43 18.09 -37.08
N ASN A 98 10.22 18.42 -38.10
CA ASN A 98 9.80 18.63 -39.48
C ASN A 98 9.81 17.35 -40.34
N LEU A 99 10.34 16.24 -39.83
CA LEU A 99 10.29 14.96 -40.51
C LEU A 99 8.84 14.47 -40.73
N PRO A 100 8.56 13.71 -41.81
CA PRO A 100 7.24 13.15 -42.03
C PRO A 100 6.92 12.08 -40.97
N LEU A 101 5.63 11.87 -40.73
CA LEU A 101 5.15 10.90 -39.75
C LEU A 101 5.75 9.50 -40.04
N ARG A 102 6.28 8.85 -39.01
CA ARG A 102 6.96 7.53 -39.05
C ARG A 102 8.34 7.51 -39.73
N ALA A 103 8.89 8.64 -40.16
CA ALA A 103 10.29 8.67 -40.59
C ALA A 103 11.24 8.33 -39.42
N PRO A 104 12.40 7.71 -39.71
CA PRO A 104 13.42 7.50 -38.70
C PRO A 104 13.89 8.86 -38.14
N GLY A 105 13.92 8.99 -36.82
CA GLY A 105 14.25 10.25 -36.14
C GLY A 105 13.09 11.24 -36.02
N TYR A 106 11.87 10.87 -36.46
CA TYR A 106 10.69 11.69 -36.23
C TYR A 106 10.43 11.89 -34.73
N LEU A 107 10.28 13.14 -34.32
CA LEU A 107 10.03 13.51 -32.93
C LEU A 107 8.60 13.17 -32.52
N SER A 108 8.36 11.90 -32.19
CA SER A 108 7.07 11.39 -31.72
C SER A 108 6.81 11.77 -30.26
N VAL A 109 5.55 11.80 -29.85
CA VAL A 109 5.14 12.10 -28.46
C VAL A 109 5.83 11.17 -27.44
N PRO A 110 5.91 9.83 -27.66
CA PRO A 110 6.66 8.94 -26.76
C PRO A 110 8.16 9.23 -26.73
N LEU A 111 8.75 9.62 -27.87
CA LEU A 111 10.17 9.98 -27.92
C LEU A 111 10.43 11.25 -27.13
N ILE A 112 9.57 12.27 -27.23
CA ILE A 112 9.67 13.48 -26.40
C ILE A 112 9.58 13.12 -24.92
N ASP A 113 8.63 12.27 -24.52
CA ASP A 113 8.51 11.85 -23.11
C ASP A 113 9.79 11.14 -22.62
N ALA A 114 10.42 10.32 -23.46
CA ALA A 114 11.68 9.65 -23.11
C ALA A 114 12.87 10.63 -23.03
N GLN A 115 12.94 11.61 -23.94
CA GLN A 115 13.98 12.67 -23.92
C GLN A 115 13.93 13.50 -22.64
N GLU A 116 12.74 13.75 -22.12
CA GLU A 116 12.57 14.46 -20.85
C GLU A 116 12.91 13.59 -19.64
N ASP A 117 12.61 12.29 -19.69
CA ASP A 117 12.97 11.37 -18.62
C ASP A 117 14.50 11.19 -18.53
N LEU A 118 15.24 11.46 -19.62
CA LEU A 118 16.70 11.59 -19.65
C LEU A 118 17.21 12.91 -19.05
N ASP A 119 16.38 13.95 -18.90
CA ASP A 119 16.84 15.23 -18.36
C ASP A 119 17.12 15.11 -16.85
N PRO A 120 18.38 15.23 -16.40
CA PRO A 120 18.73 15.06 -14.99
C PRO A 120 18.10 16.13 -14.11
N LYS A 121 17.77 17.30 -14.67
CA LYS A 121 17.25 18.41 -13.88
C LYS A 121 15.73 18.37 -13.75
N LYS A 122 14.97 17.70 -14.63
CA LYS A 122 13.47 17.61 -14.66
C LYS A 122 12.66 18.90 -14.38
N THR A 123 13.32 20.01 -14.08
CA THR A 123 12.78 21.29 -13.64
C THR A 123 12.55 22.24 -14.82
N LEU A 124 13.12 21.91 -15.98
CA LEU A 124 13.09 22.76 -17.17
C LEU A 124 11.91 22.47 -18.10
N VAL A 125 11.23 21.33 -17.93
CA VAL A 125 10.11 20.91 -18.78
C VAL A 125 8.83 20.81 -17.93
N PRO A 126 7.70 21.44 -18.34
CA PRO A 126 6.43 21.34 -17.62
C PRO A 126 5.97 19.89 -17.43
N LYS A 127 5.18 19.58 -16.40
CA LYS A 127 4.70 18.20 -16.11
C LYS A 127 3.84 17.62 -17.25
N LYS A 128 3.87 16.28 -17.42
CA LYS A 128 3.18 15.48 -18.48
C LYS A 128 1.72 15.87 -18.78
N GLY A 129 0.96 16.35 -17.79
CA GLY A 129 -0.45 16.74 -17.93
C GLY A 129 -0.72 18.10 -18.57
N ALA A 130 0.25 19.02 -18.61
CA ALA A 130 0.04 20.40 -19.09
C ALA A 130 0.38 20.61 -20.58
N ARG A 131 0.72 19.54 -21.31
CA ARG A 131 1.52 19.67 -22.54
C ARG A 131 0.73 19.71 -23.84
N GLY A 132 -0.56 19.39 -23.82
CA GLY A 132 -1.43 19.45 -24.99
C GLY A 132 -0.93 18.63 -26.19
N ASN A 133 -1.15 19.15 -27.40
CA ASN A 133 -0.81 18.50 -28.67
C ASN A 133 0.71 18.38 -28.90
N ARG A 134 1.11 17.56 -29.88
CA ARG A 134 2.52 17.35 -30.26
C ARG A 134 3.28 18.66 -30.45
N GLU A 135 2.70 19.64 -31.13
CA GLU A 135 3.35 20.93 -31.42
C GLU A 135 3.71 21.70 -30.14
N ASN A 136 2.79 21.73 -29.16
CA ASN A 136 3.06 22.34 -27.87
C ASN A 136 4.18 21.61 -27.13
N ARG A 137 4.20 20.27 -27.18
CA ARG A 137 5.29 19.46 -26.63
C ARG A 137 6.63 19.76 -27.27
N VAL A 138 6.67 19.89 -28.61
CA VAL A 138 7.90 20.25 -29.34
C VAL A 138 8.38 21.65 -28.95
N LYS A 139 7.46 22.62 -28.83
CA LYS A 139 7.80 23.99 -28.40
C LYS A 139 8.40 24.01 -27.00
N LEU A 140 7.78 23.32 -26.04
CA LEU A 140 8.30 23.20 -24.67
C LEU A 140 9.66 22.49 -24.63
N TRP A 141 9.84 21.45 -25.45
CA TRP A 141 11.12 20.76 -25.55
C TRP A 141 12.23 21.66 -26.13
N ARG A 142 11.90 22.46 -27.16
CA ARG A 142 12.81 23.48 -27.70
C ARG A 142 13.25 24.47 -26.63
N GLU A 143 12.30 25.02 -25.87
CA GLU A 143 12.59 25.95 -24.77
C GLU A 143 13.49 25.30 -23.72
N ALA A 144 13.28 24.03 -23.39
CA ALA A 144 14.09 23.30 -22.41
C ALA A 144 15.52 23.01 -22.90
N VAL A 145 15.69 22.60 -24.17
CA VAL A 145 17.02 22.44 -24.78
C VAL A 145 17.77 23.76 -24.77
N GLU A 146 17.08 24.86 -25.09
CA GLU A 146 17.64 26.19 -25.02
C GLU A 146 18.02 26.55 -23.57
N CYS A 147 17.14 26.32 -22.58
CA CYS A 147 17.44 26.50 -21.15
C CYS A 147 18.73 25.79 -20.74
N ARG A 148 18.87 24.53 -21.14
CA ARG A 148 20.02 23.69 -20.80
C ARG A 148 21.32 24.31 -21.32
N ARG A 149 21.33 24.74 -22.58
CA ARG A 149 22.49 25.40 -23.20
C ARG A 149 22.92 26.66 -22.44
N TYR A 150 21.97 27.50 -22.01
CA TYR A 150 22.30 28.70 -21.23
C TYR A 150 22.86 28.36 -19.84
N LEU A 151 22.29 27.35 -19.18
CA LEU A 151 22.77 26.90 -17.87
C LEU A 151 24.17 26.27 -17.94
N GLU A 152 24.44 25.47 -18.97
CA GLU A 152 25.76 24.88 -19.22
C GLU A 152 26.80 25.95 -19.56
N ALA A 153 26.41 27.00 -20.27
CA ALA A 153 27.27 28.14 -20.57
C ALA A 153 27.52 29.07 -19.36
N GLY A 154 26.91 28.81 -18.20
CA GLY A 154 27.03 29.66 -17.01
C GLY A 154 26.46 31.06 -17.20
N LEU A 155 25.60 31.26 -18.20
CA LEU A 155 25.01 32.56 -18.51
C LEU A 155 23.79 32.79 -17.60
N PRO A 156 23.68 33.95 -16.93
CA PRO A 156 22.50 34.29 -16.15
C PRO A 156 21.29 34.35 -17.09
N ARG A 157 20.27 33.56 -16.78
CA ARG A 157 19.05 33.46 -17.58
C ARG A 157 17.95 34.23 -16.86
N ASP A 158 17.65 35.43 -17.33
CA ASP A 158 16.53 36.27 -16.82
C ASP A 158 15.14 35.75 -17.25
N PHE A 159 15.04 34.54 -17.79
CA PHE A 159 13.76 33.93 -18.16
C PHE A 159 13.04 33.40 -16.91
N ARG A 160 12.22 34.27 -16.34
CA ARG A 160 11.08 33.88 -15.51
C ARG A 160 10.11 33.08 -16.39
N ILE A 161 10.31 31.77 -16.47
CA ILE A 161 9.20 30.87 -16.83
C ILE A 161 8.19 31.13 -15.71
N GLU A 162 7.11 31.85 -16.01
CA GLU A 162 5.97 31.97 -15.11
C GLU A 162 5.47 30.55 -14.87
N ARG A 163 6.05 29.94 -13.86
CA ARG A 163 5.61 28.68 -13.30
C ARG A 163 4.16 28.95 -12.97
N GLY A 164 3.26 28.23 -13.64
CA GLY A 164 2.02 27.81 -13.01
C GLY A 164 2.42 27.03 -11.76
N VAL A 165 2.74 27.76 -10.70
CA VAL A 165 2.81 27.28 -9.34
C VAL A 165 1.42 26.74 -9.12
N ASN A 166 1.28 25.42 -9.24
CA ASN A 166 0.12 24.76 -8.69
C ASN A 166 0.35 24.81 -7.17
N PRO A 167 -0.37 25.65 -6.42
CA PRO A 167 -0.22 25.65 -4.98
C PRO A 167 -0.67 24.28 -4.47
N GLU A 168 0.14 23.71 -3.60
CA GLU A 168 -0.30 22.70 -2.65
C GLU A 168 -0.87 21.42 -3.27
N THR A 169 0.04 20.50 -3.62
CA THR A 169 -0.25 19.13 -3.18
C THR A 169 0.25 19.09 -1.74
N PRO A 170 -0.63 19.17 -0.72
CA PRO A 170 -0.19 18.90 0.64
C PRO A 170 0.43 17.50 0.61
N GLU A 171 1.68 17.40 1.04
CA GLU A 171 2.28 16.12 1.39
C GLU A 171 1.34 15.50 2.43
N MET A 172 0.48 14.58 1.99
CA MET A 172 -0.24 13.74 2.93
C MET A 172 0.85 12.94 3.64
N PRO A 173 0.98 13.06 4.97
CA PRO A 173 1.89 12.20 5.71
C PRO A 173 1.51 10.74 5.41
N ASP A 174 2.52 9.90 5.19
CA ASP A 174 2.35 8.47 4.96
C ASP A 174 1.54 7.86 6.12
N GLU A 175 0.25 7.65 5.88
CA GLU A 175 -0.70 7.01 6.78
C GLU A 175 -0.51 5.48 6.72
N ASP A 176 0.71 5.02 7.07
CA ASP A 176 1.03 3.60 7.26
C ASP A 176 2.08 3.42 8.38
N GLN A 177 2.08 4.30 9.39
CA GLN A 177 2.60 3.94 10.70
C GLN A 177 1.49 3.24 11.48
N GLU A 178 1.45 1.91 11.36
CA GLU A 178 0.75 1.07 12.32
C GLU A 178 1.14 1.52 13.75
N PRO A 179 0.18 1.83 14.64
CA PRO A 179 0.53 2.10 16.01
C PRO A 179 1.13 0.82 16.61
N ARG A 180 2.44 0.87 16.89
CA ARG A 180 3.08 -0.02 17.86
C ARG A 180 2.34 0.13 19.19
N THR A 181 1.41 -0.78 19.43
CA THR A 181 0.80 -0.93 20.73
C THR A 181 1.73 -1.80 21.57
N ASP A 182 2.67 -1.14 22.22
CA ASP A 182 3.44 -1.72 23.32
C ASP A 182 2.50 -1.87 24.52
N TYR A 183 1.62 -2.88 24.50
CA TYR A 183 0.84 -3.27 25.67
C TYR A 183 1.71 -4.13 26.60
N SER A 184 2.60 -3.45 27.32
CA SER A 184 3.29 -3.99 28.49
C SER A 184 2.92 -3.18 29.71
N SER A 185 2.23 -3.88 30.63
CA SER A 185 2.26 -3.70 32.08
C SER A 185 1.17 -2.86 32.77
N ARG A 186 0.42 -3.62 33.59
CA ARG A 186 -0.05 -3.31 34.95
C ARG A 186 -1.32 -2.48 35.14
N SER A 187 -2.40 -3.18 35.49
CA SER A 187 -2.98 -3.22 36.86
C SER A 187 -4.25 -4.09 36.78
N GLY A 188 -4.40 -5.18 37.52
CA GLY A 188 -4.59 -5.14 38.97
C GLY A 188 -6.08 -5.07 39.30
N ARG A 189 -6.85 -6.14 39.05
CA ARG A 189 -8.13 -6.41 39.74
C ARG A 189 -8.25 -7.89 40.06
N HIS A 190 -8.06 -8.21 41.34
CA HIS A 190 -8.60 -9.42 41.95
C HIS A 190 -10.10 -9.23 42.17
N ARG A 191 -10.89 -10.28 41.94
CA ARG A 191 -12.22 -10.41 42.54
C ARG A 191 -12.33 -11.81 43.17
N VAL A 192 -12.26 -11.84 44.49
CA VAL A 192 -12.74 -12.96 45.31
C VAL A 192 -14.20 -12.63 45.64
N GLY A 193 -15.14 -13.50 45.27
CA GLY A 193 -16.57 -13.37 45.62
C GLY A 193 -17.49 -12.69 44.58
N GLY A 194 -17.77 -13.38 43.48
CA GLY A 194 -19.11 -13.47 42.88
C GLY A 194 -19.79 -12.24 42.23
N GLN A 195 -19.28 -11.75 41.09
CA GLN A 195 -20.03 -11.49 39.84
C GLN A 195 -19.05 -10.93 38.79
N TRP A 196 -19.41 -10.94 37.51
CA TRP A 196 -18.46 -11.21 36.43
C TRP A 196 -17.59 -10.05 35.93
N ILE A 197 -16.34 -10.45 35.70
CA ILE A 197 -15.24 -10.02 34.79
C ILE A 197 -15.02 -8.52 34.63
#